data_AF-A0A165ZNL4-F1
#
_entry.id   AF-A0A165ZNL4-F1
#
_cell.length_a   1.000
_cell.length_b   1.000
_cell.length_c   1.000
_cell.angle_alpha   90.00
_cell.angle_beta   90.00
_cell.angle_gamma   90.00
#
_symmetry.space_group_name_H-M   'P 1'
#
loop_
_entity.id
_entity.type
_entity.pdbx_description
1 polymer ?
#
loop_
_entity_poly.entity_id
_entity_poly.type
_entity_poly.pdbx_seq_one_letter_code
_entity_poly.pdbx_strand_id
1 'polypeptide(L)' 'MMLAAAVVFTYYTIWALLLPFFDASSPIHDWFPAREWAVRLPAFILFLGLTAIGSFVGMTIVKENRKKAAKARLRSA' A
#
# COMPACT_ATOMS: atom_id res chain seq x y z
N MET A 1 -10.59 16.79 8.57
CA MET A 1 -10.31 15.53 7.83
C MET A 1 -10.49 15.71 6.32
N MET A 2 -11.67 16.11 5.81
CA MET A 2 -11.90 16.26 4.36
C MET A 2 -11.02 17.33 3.68
N LEU A 3 -10.81 18.47 4.33
CA LEU A 3 -9.98 19.55 3.78
C LEU A 3 -8.51 19.12 3.64
N ALA A 4 -7.97 18.42 4.65
CA ALA A 4 -6.63 17.84 4.58
C ALA A 4 -6.50 16.81 3.44
N ALA A 5 -7.49 15.93 3.30
CA ALA A 5 -7.51 14.96 2.20
C ALA A 5 -7.55 15.65 0.83
N ALA A 6 -8.35 16.70 0.67
CA ALA A 6 -8.41 17.49 -0.56
C ALA A 6 -7.05 18.13 -0.89
N VAL A 7 -6.40 18.77 0.09
CA VAL A 7 -5.08 19.40 -0.11
C VAL A 7 -4.03 18.38 -0.53
N VAL A 8 -3.95 17.25 0.18
CA VAL A 8 -2.98 16.18 -0.13
C VAL A 8 -3.25 15.59 -1.51
N PHE A 9 -4.52 15.35 -1.85
CA PHE A 9 -4.92 14.83 -3.15
C PHE A 9 -4.50 15.80 -4.27
N THR A 10 -4.85 17.08 -4.16
CA THR A 10 -4.48 18.09 -5.17
C THR A 10 -2.96 18.20 -5.33
N TYR A 11 -2.20 18.25 -4.23
CA TYR A 11 -0.74 18.29 -4.28
C TYR A 11 -0.18 17.06 -5.01
N TYR A 12 -0.68 15.87 -4.68
CA TYR A 12 -0.25 14.62 -5.31
C TYR A 12 -0.64 14.54 -6.79
N THR A 13 -1.83 15.00 -7.16
CA THR A 13 -2.29 15.05 -8.56
C THR A 13 -1.41 15.97 -9.39
N ILE A 14 -1.08 17.16 -8.89
CA ILE A 14 -0.16 18.08 -9.56
C ILE A 14 1.21 17.44 -9.71
N TRP A 15 1.72 16.84 -8.64
CA TRP A 15 3.02 16.18 -8.64
C TRP A 15 3.11 15.02 -9.65
N ALA A 16 2.10 14.15 -9.70
CA ALA A 16 2.12 12.96 -10.53
C ALA A 16 1.75 13.23 -12.00
N LEU A 17 0.80 14.14 -12.26
CA LEU A 17 0.27 14.38 -13.60
C LEU A 17 0.89 15.58 -14.29
N LEU A 18 1.17 16.68 -13.57
CA LEU A 18 1.62 17.92 -14.21
C LEU A 18 3.14 18.00 -14.35
N LEU A 19 3.90 17.45 -13.39
CA LEU A 19 5.36 17.49 -13.41
C LEU A 19 6.03 16.91 -14.68
N PRO A 20 5.50 15.86 -15.35
CA PRO A 20 6.04 15.35 -16.62
C PRO A 20 5.97 16.32 -17.80
N PHE A 21 5.13 17.36 -17.73
CA PHE A 21 4.97 18.34 -18.82
C PHE A 21 5.93 19.52 -18.70
N PHE A 22 6.68 19.63 -17.60
CA PHE A 22 7.67 20.68 -17.40
C PHE A 22 9.08 20.17 -17.74
N ASP A 23 9.91 21.07 -18.29
CA ASP A 23 11.31 20.79 -18.54
C ASP A 23 12.08 20.58 -17.24
N ALA A 24 13.05 19.67 -17.29
CA ALA A 24 13.87 19.30 -16.13
C ALA A 24 14.69 20.45 -15.52
N SER A 25 14.90 21.55 -16.26
CA SER A 25 15.56 22.78 -15.78
C SER A 25 14.59 23.74 -15.08
N SER A 26 13.29 23.44 -15.06
CA SER A 26 12.29 24.30 -14.43
C SER A 26 12.43 24.27 -12.91
N PRO A 27 12.42 25.44 -12.23
CA PRO A 27 12.47 25.53 -10.76
C PRO A 27 11.31 24.81 -10.06
N ILE A 28 10.25 24.47 -10.80
CA ILE A 28 9.10 23.75 -10.26
C ILE A 28 9.49 22.37 -9.69
N HIS A 29 10.56 21.75 -10.20
CA HIS A 29 11.03 20.46 -9.71
C HIS A 29 11.52 20.51 -8.26
N ASP A 30 11.94 21.67 -7.74
CA ASP A 30 12.41 21.82 -6.36
C ASP A 30 11.26 21.82 -5.33
N TRP A 31 10.03 22.05 -5.79
CA TRP A 31 8.82 22.12 -4.96
C TRP A 31 8.18 20.75 -4.74
N PHE A 32 8.66 19.74 -5.47
CA PHE A 32 8.12 18.39 -5.46
C PHE A 32 9.21 17.37 -5.15
N PRO A 33 8.88 16.25 -4.48
CA PRO A 33 9.82 15.15 -4.35
C PRO A 33 10.19 14.57 -5.72
N ALA A 34 11.30 13.83 -5.78
CA ALA A 34 11.75 13.22 -7.03
C ALA A 34 10.65 12.34 -7.65
N ARG A 35 10.47 12.45 -8.97
CA ARG A 35 9.38 11.81 -9.75
C ARG A 35 9.17 10.32 -9.47
N GLU A 36 10.25 9.60 -9.15
CA GLU A 36 10.21 8.17 -8.84
C GLU A 36 9.33 7.85 -7.64
N TRP A 37 9.21 8.77 -6.68
CA TRP A 37 8.39 8.59 -5.50
C TRP A 37 6.88 8.70 -5.78
N ALA A 38 6.48 9.41 -6.84
CA ALA A 38 5.08 9.48 -7.28
C ALA A 38 4.55 8.13 -7.78
N VAL A 39 5.44 7.18 -8.11
CA VAL A 39 5.08 5.82 -8.53
C VAL A 39 5.41 4.81 -7.44
N ARG A 40 6.58 4.94 -6.80
CA ARG A 40 7.02 4.00 -5.74
C ARG A 40 6.11 4.02 -4.52
N LEU A 41 5.58 5.18 -4.13
CA LEU A 41 4.79 5.31 -2.91
C LEU A 41 3.44 4.55 -2.98
N PRO A 42 2.61 4.72 -4.04
CA PRO A 42 1.42 3.88 -4.24
C PRO A 42 1.75 2.39 -4.39
N ALA A 43 2.80 2.07 -5.15
CA ALA A 43 3.20 0.68 -5.35
C ALA A 43 3.60 0.00 -4.03
N PHE A 44 4.32 0.72 -3.16
CA PHE A 44 4.72 0.23 -1.84
C PHE A 44 3.52 0.03 -0.92
N ILE A 45 2.56 0.96 -0.90
CA ILE A 45 1.32 0.81 -0.14
C ILE A 45 0.54 -0.42 -0.60
N LEU A 46 0.40 -0.62 -1.91
CA LEU A 46 -0.26 -1.81 -2.48
C LEU A 46 0.48 -3.09 -2.09
N PHE A 47 1.80 -3.12 -2.21
CA PHE A 47 2.61 -4.27 -1.84
C PHE A 47 2.47 -4.64 -0.36
N LEU A 48 2.55 -3.65 0.52
CA LEU A 48 2.35 -3.86 1.96
C LEU A 48 0.93 -4.32 2.26
N GLY A 49 -0.08 -3.72 1.63
CA GLY A 49 -1.48 -4.11 1.79
C GLY A 49 -1.71 -5.56 1.38
N LEU A 50 -1.22 -5.95 0.21
CA LEU A 50 -1.32 -7.33 -0.29
C LEU A 50 -0.60 -8.32 0.61
N THR A 51 0.60 -7.98 1.06
CA THR A 51 1.38 -8.81 1.98
C THR A 51 0.64 -8.99 3.31
N ALA A 52 0.11 -7.90 3.89
CA ALA A 52 -0.64 -7.95 5.13
C ALA A 52 -1.91 -8.82 5.01
N ILE A 53 -2.67 -8.66 3.93
CA ILE A 53 -3.86 -9.47 3.65
C ILE A 53 -3.46 -10.95 3.47
N GLY A 54 -2.45 -11.23 2.66
CA GLY A 54 -1.96 -12.59 2.41
C GLY A 54 -1.48 -13.28 3.70
N SER A 55 -0.71 -12.58 4.53
CA SER A 55 -0.27 -13.09 5.83
C SER A 55 -1.44 -13.36 6.76
N PHE A 56 -2.42 -12.45 6.84
CA PHE A 56 -3.60 -12.64 7.67
C PHE A 56 -4.41 -13.88 7.26
N VAL A 57 -4.68 -14.02 5.96
CA VAL A 57 -5.38 -15.20 5.41
C VAL A 57 -4.58 -16.47 5.69
N GLY A 58 -3.27 -16.48 5.42
CA GLY A 58 -2.41 -17.63 5.71
C GLY A 58 -2.45 -18.05 7.18
N MET A 59 -2.34 -17.08 8.10
CA MET A 59 -2.40 -17.34 9.55
C MET A 59 -3.75 -17.94 9.98
N THR A 60 -4.87 -17.44 9.44
CA THR A 60 -6.20 -17.96 9.78
C THR A 60 -6.40 -19.39 9.28
N ILE A 61 -5.95 -19.71 8.07
CA ILE A 61 -6.00 -21.08 7.51
C ILE A 61 -5.18 -22.04 8.39
N VAL A 62 -3.95 -21.67 8.74
CA VAL A 62 -3.08 -22.49 9.61
C VAL A 62 -3.74 -22.72 10.98
N LYS A 63 -4.31 -21.67 11.57
CA LYS A 63 -4.98 -21.75 12.87
C LYS A 63 -6.19 -22.68 12.83
N GLU A 64 -7.02 -22.58 11.79
CA GLU A 64 -8.20 -23.43 11.62
C GLU A 64 -7.82 -24.90 11.36
N ASN A 65 -6.80 -25.15 10.54
CA ASN A 65 -6.31 -26.52 10.31
C ASN A 65 -5.74 -27.16 11.58
N ARG A 66 -4.99 -26.41 12.40
CA ARG A 66 -4.50 -26.88 13.70
C ARG A 66 -5.64 -27.25 14.64
N LYS A 67 -6.69 -26.42 14.72
CA LYS A 67 -7.89 -26.72 15.52
C LYS A 67 -8.60 -27.99 15.04
N LYS A 68 -8.77 -28.16 13.72
CA LYS A 68 -9.39 -29.36 13.14
C LYS A 68 -8.57 -30.62 13.45
N ALA A 69 -7.25 -30.56 13.31
CA ALA A 69 -6.35 -31.67 13.62
C ALA A 69 -6.38 -32.03 15.12
N ALA A 70 -6.39 -31.04 16.02
CA ALA A 70 -6.51 -31.28 17.46
C ALA A 70 -7.85 -31.95 17.82
N LYS A 71 -8.97 -31.49 17.26
CA LYS A 71 -10.29 -32.12 17.45
C LYS A 71 -10.34 -33.56 16.92
N ALA A 72 -9.69 -33.84 15.80
CA ALA A 72 -9.63 -35.20 15.24
C ALA A 72 -8.87 -36.16 16.18
N ARG A 73 -7.73 -35.72 16.74
CA ARG A 73 -6.94 -36.51 17.70
C ARG A 73 -7.70 -36.84 18.98
N LEU A 74 -8.49 -35.90 19.49
CA LEU A 74 -9.35 -36.09 20.66
C LEU A 74 -10.51 -37.06 20.43
N ARG A 75 -10.93 -37.27 19.17
CA ARG A 75 -11.99 -38.24 18.84
C ARG A 75 -11.46 -39.65 18.60
N SER A 76 -10.16 -39.79 18.31
CA SER A 76 -9.51 -41.07 18.04
C SER A 76 -8.79 -41.68 19.24
N ALA A 77 -8.76 -40.97 20.38
CA ALA A 77 -8.22 -41.42 21.67
C ALA A 77 -9.38 -41.72 22.61
#